data_AF-A0A2E4WA78-F1
#
_entry.id   AF-A0A2E4WA78-F1
#
_cell.length_a   1.000
_cell.length_b   1.000
_cell.length_c   1.000
_cell.angle_alpha   90.00
_cell.angle_beta   90.00
_cell.angle_gamma   90.00
#
_symmetry.space_group_name_H-M   'P 1'
#
loop_
_entity.id
_entity.type
_entity.pdbx_description
1 polymer ?
#
loop_
_entity_poly.entity_id
_entity_poly.type
_entity_poly.pdbx_seq_one_letter_code
_entity_poly.pdbx_strand_id
1 'polypeptide(L)'
;FMHGFTYSGHPVGSAIALANIDVIERENLVERAETSGRYLLKALQDATADNPFVGDVRGMGLMIGVEYVADKATNTPCPKGAAPHKIVSKHAFDHGVLPRALPFLPVNSFSPPLTATTAEMDEGVARFASALEAATPELEQLLG
;
A
#
# COMPACT_ATOMS: atom_id res chain seq x y z
N PHE A 1 -35.07 17.60 -14.43
CA PHE A 1 -34.17 16.62 -13.80
C PHE A 1 -34.84 16.13 -12.53
N MET A 2 -35.07 14.82 -12.38
CA MET A 2 -35.62 14.24 -11.14
C MET A 2 -34.53 13.38 -10.49
N HIS A 3 -33.85 13.94 -9.49
CA HIS A 3 -32.80 13.28 -8.75
C HIS A 3 -32.78 13.81 -7.32
N GLY A 4 -32.74 12.91 -6.34
CA GLY A 4 -32.71 13.26 -4.94
C GLY A 4 -32.43 12.02 -4.09
N PHE A 5 -31.67 12.22 -3.02
CA PHE A 5 -31.43 11.23 -1.99
C PHE A 5 -31.90 11.81 -0.66
N THR A 6 -32.51 10.99 0.20
CA THR A 6 -33.04 11.41 1.52
C THR A 6 -32.00 12.14 2.37
N TYR A 7 -30.71 11.77 2.27
CA TYR A 7 -29.61 12.36 3.02
C TYR A 7 -28.72 13.29 2.18
N SER A 8 -29.17 13.71 0.99
CA SER A 8 -28.44 14.67 0.17
C SER A 8 -28.25 15.98 0.95
N GLY A 9 -27.00 16.44 1.07
CA GLY A 9 -26.69 17.67 1.82
C GLY A 9 -26.87 17.55 3.33
N HIS A 10 -26.73 16.35 3.91
CA HIS A 10 -26.86 16.17 5.36
C HIS A 10 -25.96 17.16 6.12
N PRO A 11 -26.52 17.99 7.02
CA PRO A 11 -25.79 19.12 7.60
C PRO A 11 -24.57 18.69 8.43
N VAL A 12 -24.68 17.59 9.19
CA VAL A 12 -23.56 17.06 9.97
C VAL A 12 -22.42 16.57 9.08
N GLY A 13 -22.70 15.85 7.99
CA GLY A 13 -21.66 15.38 7.06
C GLY A 13 -20.97 16.55 6.36
N SER A 14 -21.73 17.60 6.05
CA SER A 14 -21.21 18.83 5.46
C SER A 14 -20.26 19.56 6.43
N ALA A 15 -20.63 19.68 7.71
CA ALA A 15 -19.78 20.28 8.73
C ALA A 15 -18.46 19.50 8.95
N ILE A 16 -18.52 18.16 8.95
CA ILE A 16 -17.33 17.30 9.04
C ILE A 16 -16.42 17.47 7.83
N ALA A 17 -17.00 17.54 6.62
CA ALA A 17 -16.23 17.72 5.39
C ALA A 17 -15.48 19.07 5.38
N LEU A 18 -16.12 20.15 5.82
CA LEU A 18 -15.48 21.46 5.95
C LEU A 18 -14.30 21.42 6.92
N ALA A 19 -14.51 20.86 8.12
CA ALA A 19 -13.42 20.72 9.09
C ALA A 19 -12.26 19.85 8.59
N ASN A 20 -12.55 18.79 7.81
CA ASN A 20 -11.52 17.96 7.19
C ASN A 20 -10.72 18.73 6.13
N ILE A 21 -11.38 19.53 5.29
CA ILE A 21 -10.71 20.38 4.30
C ILE A 21 -9.84 21.43 5.00
N ASP A 22 -10.34 22.07 6.06
CA ASP A 22 -9.57 23.04 6.86
C ASP A 22 -8.28 22.43 7.41
N VAL A 23 -8.32 21.17 7.87
CA VAL A 23 -7.13 20.44 8.34
C VAL A 23 -6.17 20.17 7.18
N ILE A 24 -6.66 19.70 6.03
CA ILE A 24 -5.84 19.42 4.84
C ILE A 24 -5.08 20.67 4.40
N GLU A 25 -5.74 21.82 4.35
CA GLU A 25 -5.15 23.09 3.94
C GLU A 25 -4.19 23.64 4.99
N ARG A 26 -4.62 23.73 6.25
CA ARG A 26 -3.82 24.28 7.35
C ARG A 26 -2.50 23.53 7.55
N GLU A 27 -2.51 22.22 7.36
CA GLU A 27 -1.34 21.35 7.58
C GLU A 27 -0.59 21.04 6.27
N ASN A 28 -0.98 21.63 5.14
CA ASN A 28 -0.39 21.42 3.80
C ASN A 28 -0.25 19.92 3.46
N LEU A 29 -1.31 19.15 3.70
CA LEU A 29 -1.26 17.68 3.60
C LEU A 29 -1.08 17.19 2.17
N VAL A 30 -1.40 18.00 1.16
CA VAL A 30 -1.22 17.67 -0.26
C VAL A 30 0.27 17.69 -0.63
N GLU A 31 0.98 18.77 -0.31
CA GLU A 31 2.41 18.94 -0.52
C GLU A 31 3.22 17.95 0.32
N ARG A 32 2.76 17.70 1.55
CA ARG A 32 3.31 16.65 2.40
C ARG A 32 3.17 15.28 1.75
N ALA A 33 2.00 14.94 1.20
CA ALA A 33 1.79 13.66 0.54
C ALA A 33 2.72 13.46 -0.67
N GLU A 34 3.09 14.53 -1.39
CA GLU A 34 4.06 14.47 -2.47
C GLU A 34 5.47 14.11 -1.97
N THR A 35 5.95 14.84 -0.94
CA THR A 35 7.29 14.64 -0.37
C THR A 35 7.41 13.31 0.38
N SER A 36 6.47 13.01 1.27
CA SER A 36 6.38 11.73 1.99
C SER A 36 6.13 10.56 1.07
N GLY A 37 5.36 10.75 0.00
CA GLY A 37 5.10 9.73 -1.01
C GLY A 37 6.36 9.28 -1.74
N ARG A 38 7.18 10.24 -2.20
CA ARG A 38 8.50 9.93 -2.78
C ARG A 38 9.40 9.17 -1.80
N TYR A 39 9.38 9.57 -0.53
CA TYR A 39 10.13 8.91 0.52
C TYR A 39 9.70 7.44 0.69
N LEU A 40 8.40 7.21 0.93
CA LEU A 40 7.86 5.86 1.15
C LEU A 40 8.06 4.97 -0.07
N LEU A 41 7.90 5.50 -1.28
CA LEU A 41 8.13 4.77 -2.53
C LEU A 41 9.58 4.28 -2.60
N LYS A 42 10.54 5.17 -2.35
CA LYS A 42 11.96 4.82 -2.34
C LYS A 42 12.28 3.81 -1.23
N ALA A 43 11.76 4.02 -0.02
CA ALA A 43 11.99 3.12 1.10
C ALA A 43 11.47 1.70 0.81
N LEU A 44 10.28 1.56 0.23
CA LEU A 44 9.74 0.25 -0.19
C LEU A 44 10.57 -0.37 -1.32
N GLN A 45 10.99 0.43 -2.32
CA GLN A 45 11.87 -0.05 -3.38
C GLN A 45 13.18 -0.61 -2.84
N ASP A 46 13.86 0.16 -1.98
CA ASP A 46 15.13 -0.23 -1.39
C ASP A 46 14.97 -1.48 -0.49
N ALA A 47 13.94 -1.50 0.36
CA ALA A 47 13.70 -2.60 1.31
C ALA A 47 13.23 -3.92 0.66
N THR A 48 12.76 -3.88 -0.59
CA THR A 48 12.29 -5.07 -1.31
C THR A 48 13.13 -5.40 -2.55
N ALA A 49 14.22 -4.67 -2.77
CA ALA A 49 15.06 -4.79 -3.95
C ALA A 49 15.63 -6.20 -4.13
N ASP A 50 16.02 -6.86 -3.04
CA ASP A 50 16.66 -8.18 -3.08
C ASP A 50 15.65 -9.33 -3.11
N ASN A 51 14.34 -9.06 -2.94
CA ASN A 51 13.35 -10.12 -2.96
C ASN A 51 13.04 -10.57 -4.41
N PRO A 52 13.20 -11.87 -4.74
CA PRO A 52 13.03 -12.39 -6.10
C PRO A 52 11.57 -12.42 -6.57
N PHE A 53 10.60 -12.30 -5.65
CA PHE A 53 9.18 -12.28 -5.97
C PHE A 53 8.65 -10.86 -6.19
N VAL A 54 9.41 -9.81 -5.87
CA VAL A 54 8.97 -8.42 -6.09
C VAL A 54 9.40 -7.94 -7.46
N GLY A 55 8.44 -7.83 -8.37
CA GLY A 55 8.67 -7.47 -9.77
C GLY A 55 8.70 -5.95 -9.99
N ASP A 56 7.78 -5.23 -9.34
CA ASP A 56 7.69 -3.78 -9.48
C ASP A 56 7.16 -3.13 -8.20
N VAL A 57 7.66 -1.93 -7.90
CA VAL A 57 7.19 -1.08 -6.81
C VAL A 57 6.94 0.31 -7.37
N ARG A 58 5.67 0.68 -7.47
CA ARG A 58 5.21 1.89 -8.18
C ARG A 58 4.14 2.63 -7.40
N GLY A 59 4.03 3.93 -7.62
CA GLY A 59 3.01 4.74 -6.96
C GLY A 59 3.15 6.22 -7.21
N MET A 60 2.22 6.99 -6.66
CA MET A 60 2.24 8.45 -6.66
C MET A 60 1.68 8.97 -5.34
N GLY A 61 2.36 9.95 -4.76
CA GLY A 61 2.05 10.41 -3.40
C GLY A 61 2.10 9.23 -2.43
N LEU A 62 1.16 9.20 -1.47
CA LEU A 62 1.05 8.12 -0.48
C LEU A 62 0.20 6.93 -0.96
N MET A 63 0.05 6.73 -2.27
CA MET A 63 -0.58 5.53 -2.83
C MET A 63 0.45 4.72 -3.63
N ILE A 64 0.91 3.61 -3.06
CA ILE A 64 2.01 2.80 -3.59
C ILE A 64 1.59 1.33 -3.65
N GLY A 65 2.00 0.61 -4.69
CA GLY A 65 1.80 -0.82 -4.85
C GLY A 65 3.12 -1.57 -4.97
N VAL A 66 3.20 -2.70 -4.27
CA VAL A 66 4.27 -3.71 -4.43
C VAL A 66 3.66 -4.89 -5.18
N GLU A 67 4.15 -5.14 -6.40
CA GLU A 67 3.65 -6.19 -7.29
C GLU A 67 4.53 -7.44 -7.26
N TYR A 68 3.87 -8.60 -7.25
CA TYR A 68 4.52 -9.90 -7.17
C TYR A 68 4.54 -10.64 -8.50
N VAL A 69 5.67 -11.26 -8.77
CA VAL A 69 5.98 -12.05 -9.95
C VAL A 69 6.61 -13.38 -9.55
N ALA A 70 6.57 -14.36 -10.45
CA ALA A 70 7.24 -15.65 -10.26
C ALA A 70 8.75 -15.55 -10.48
N ASP A 71 9.19 -14.67 -11.38
CA ASP A 71 10.60 -14.39 -11.66
C ASP A 71 10.78 -12.92 -12.00
N LYS A 72 11.55 -12.22 -11.16
CA LYS A 72 11.89 -10.80 -11.30
C LYS A 72 12.73 -10.48 -12.53
N ALA A 73 13.65 -11.35 -12.93
CA ALA A 73 14.56 -11.09 -14.04
C ALA A 73 13.82 -11.08 -15.39
N THR A 74 12.82 -11.96 -15.52
CA THR A 74 12.00 -12.08 -16.74
C THR A 74 10.65 -11.36 -16.62
N ASN A 75 10.32 -10.82 -15.45
CA ASN A 75 9.00 -10.29 -15.11
C ASN A 75 7.88 -11.32 -15.37
N THR A 76 8.15 -12.60 -15.10
CA THR A 76 7.20 -13.69 -15.36
C THR A 76 6.07 -13.64 -14.34
N PRO A 77 4.79 -13.56 -14.74
CA PRO A 77 3.68 -13.52 -13.81
C PRO A 77 3.57 -14.78 -12.94
N CYS A 78 3.13 -14.65 -11.69
CA CYS A 78 2.81 -15.81 -10.86
C CYS A 78 1.70 -16.68 -11.49
N PRO A 79 1.66 -17.99 -11.18
CA PRO A 79 0.61 -18.87 -11.65
C PRO A 79 -0.79 -18.36 -11.31
N LYS A 80 -1.75 -18.61 -12.21
CA LYS A 80 -3.13 -18.18 -12.02
C LYS A 80 -3.70 -18.80 -10.74
N GLY A 81 -4.17 -17.94 -9.82
CA GLY A 81 -4.74 -18.37 -8.54
C GLY A 81 -3.74 -18.49 -7.39
N ALA A 82 -2.43 -18.34 -7.63
CA ALA A 82 -1.40 -18.44 -6.58
C ALA A 82 -1.51 -17.37 -5.48
N ALA A 83 -2.09 -16.21 -5.81
CA ALA A 83 -2.41 -15.12 -4.88
C ALA A 83 -1.27 -14.73 -3.89
N PRO A 84 -0.05 -14.46 -4.37
CA PRO A 84 1.13 -14.17 -3.52
C PRO A 84 0.91 -13.00 -2.55
N HIS A 85 0.35 -11.90 -3.03
CA HIS A 85 -0.10 -10.74 -2.24
C HIS A 85 -0.99 -11.08 -1.01
N LYS A 86 -1.77 -12.17 -1.04
CA LYS A 86 -2.58 -12.60 0.11
C LYS A 86 -1.73 -13.30 1.16
N ILE A 87 -0.76 -14.11 0.73
CA ILE A 87 0.22 -14.75 1.62
C ILE A 87 1.04 -13.65 2.30
N VAL A 88 1.60 -12.72 1.53
CA VAL A 88 2.37 -11.60 2.10
C VAL A 88 1.50 -10.72 2.99
N SER A 89 0.24 -10.41 2.63
CA SER A 89 -0.67 -9.67 3.52
C SER A 89 -0.90 -10.37 4.86
N LYS A 90 -1.00 -11.70 4.88
CA LYS A 90 -1.17 -12.47 6.12
C LYS A 90 0.06 -12.33 7.00
N HIS A 91 1.25 -12.52 6.43
CA HIS A 91 2.51 -12.30 7.17
C HIS A 91 2.66 -10.85 7.62
N ALA A 92 2.31 -9.87 6.79
CA ALA A 92 2.37 -8.46 7.15
C ALA A 92 1.45 -8.13 8.33
N PHE A 93 0.25 -8.72 8.37
CA PHE A 93 -0.66 -8.60 9.50
C PHE A 93 -0.01 -9.08 10.80
N ASP A 94 0.65 -10.24 10.77
CA ASP A 94 1.35 -10.81 11.94
C ASP A 94 2.54 -9.96 12.38
N HIS A 95 3.11 -9.16 11.47
CA HIS A 95 4.18 -8.17 11.73
C HIS A 95 3.63 -6.77 12.06
N GLY A 96 2.31 -6.60 12.17
CA GLY A 96 1.68 -5.34 12.55
C GLY A 96 1.68 -4.28 11.46
N VAL A 97 1.65 -4.68 10.18
CA VAL A 97 1.45 -3.79 9.02
C VAL A 97 0.28 -4.28 8.19
N LEU A 98 -0.57 -3.36 7.72
CA LEU A 98 -1.82 -3.68 7.04
C LEU A 98 -1.81 -3.22 5.57
N PRO A 99 -0.96 -3.80 4.70
CA PRO A 99 -1.10 -3.55 3.27
C PRO A 99 -2.36 -4.27 2.77
N ARG A 100 -3.08 -3.63 1.85
CA ARG A 100 -4.24 -4.26 1.23
C ARG A 100 -3.79 -5.17 0.09
N ALA A 101 -4.09 -6.45 0.18
CA ALA A 101 -4.09 -7.36 -0.96
C ALA A 101 -5.20 -6.94 -1.94
N LEU A 102 -4.84 -6.47 -3.14
CA LEU A 102 -5.82 -6.05 -4.14
C LEU A 102 -6.62 -7.25 -4.67
N PRO A 103 -7.93 -7.11 -4.95
CA PRO A 103 -8.80 -8.26 -5.23
C PRO A 103 -8.51 -8.99 -6.54
N PHE A 104 -7.92 -8.31 -7.53
CA PHE A 104 -7.76 -8.83 -8.90
C PHE A 104 -6.32 -8.78 -9.42
N LEU A 105 -5.38 -8.28 -8.62
CA LEU A 105 -3.99 -8.09 -9.02
C LEU A 105 -3.08 -8.64 -7.92
N PRO A 106 -1.93 -9.25 -8.26
CA PRO A 106 -0.95 -9.72 -7.29
C PRO A 106 -0.18 -8.53 -6.70
N VAL A 107 -0.88 -7.63 -6.02
CA VAL A 107 -0.34 -6.37 -5.52
C VAL A 107 -0.77 -6.15 -4.07
N ASN A 108 0.21 -5.80 -3.24
CA ASN A 108 -0.04 -5.20 -1.93
C ASN A 108 0.00 -3.67 -2.05
N SER A 109 -1.12 -3.01 -1.77
CA SER A 109 -1.20 -1.54 -1.81
C SER A 109 -1.05 -0.92 -0.42
N PHE A 110 -0.26 0.15 -0.36
CA PHE A 110 -0.02 1.02 0.77
C PHE A 110 -0.71 2.36 0.55
N SER A 111 -1.50 2.77 1.53
CA SER A 111 -2.21 4.06 1.54
C SER A 111 -2.29 4.61 2.97
N PRO A 112 -1.14 4.92 3.61
CA PRO A 112 -1.14 5.44 4.99
C PRO A 112 -1.82 6.81 5.07
N PRO A 113 -2.18 7.27 6.29
CA PRO A 113 -2.67 8.63 6.50
C PRO A 113 -1.70 9.68 5.95
N LEU A 114 -2.22 10.80 5.46
CA LEU A 114 -1.40 11.91 4.94
C LEU A 114 -0.48 12.53 6.02
N THR A 115 -0.84 12.33 7.28
CA THR A 115 -0.11 12.78 8.46
C THR A 115 1.04 11.86 8.85
N ALA A 116 1.14 10.65 8.27
CA ALA A 116 2.16 9.66 8.63
C ALA A 116 3.56 10.29 8.61
N THR A 117 4.35 10.02 9.62
CA THR A 117 5.71 10.51 9.79
C THR A 117 6.71 9.60 9.09
N THR A 118 7.90 10.14 8.81
CA THR A 118 9.01 9.35 8.28
C THR A 118 9.35 8.18 9.18
N ALA A 119 9.33 8.36 10.51
CA ALA A 119 9.59 7.29 11.46
C ALA A 119 8.55 6.16 11.42
N GLU A 120 7.26 6.50 11.30
CA GLU A 120 6.19 5.50 11.13
C GLU A 120 6.29 4.80 9.77
N MET A 121 6.70 5.50 8.72
CA MET A 121 6.97 4.89 7.41
C MET A 121 8.14 3.93 7.48
N ASP A 122 9.24 4.31 8.13
CA ASP A 122 10.41 3.44 8.31
C ASP A 122 10.06 2.18 9.09
N GLU A 123 9.31 2.34 10.19
CA GLU A 123 8.81 1.22 10.98
C GLU A 123 7.91 0.31 10.15
N GLY A 124 6.96 0.87 9.40
CA GLY A 124 6.07 0.11 8.52
C GLY A 124 6.82 -0.62 7.40
N VAL A 125 7.80 0.02 6.78
CA VAL A 125 8.63 -0.58 5.72
C VAL A 125 9.50 -1.70 6.29
N ALA A 126 10.14 -1.50 7.44
CA ALA A 126 10.97 -2.51 8.09
C ALA A 126 10.15 -3.75 8.46
N ARG A 127 8.99 -3.56 9.09
CA ARG A 127 8.07 -4.65 9.43
C ARG A 127 7.56 -5.38 8.19
N PHE A 128 7.26 -4.66 7.11
CA PHE A 128 6.85 -5.27 5.85
C PHE A 128 7.97 -6.06 5.18
N ALA A 129 9.22 -5.58 5.23
CA ALA A 129 10.37 -6.32 4.72
C ALA A 129 10.57 -7.64 5.49
N SER A 130 10.50 -7.61 6.83
CA SER A 130 10.54 -8.83 7.65
C SER A 130 9.38 -9.79 7.33
N ALA A 131 8.17 -9.26 7.12
CA ALA A 131 7.02 -10.07 6.72
C ALA A 131 7.21 -10.71 5.34
N LEU A 132 7.83 -10.00 4.40
CA LEU A 132 8.11 -10.50 3.07
C LEU A 132 9.19 -11.60 3.10
N GLU A 133 10.24 -11.44 3.90
CA GLU A 133 11.22 -12.50 4.17
C GLU A 133 10.55 -13.73 4.77
N ALA A 134 9.71 -13.55 5.79
CA ALA A 134 8.97 -14.64 6.42
C ALA A 134 8.00 -15.37 5.47
N ALA A 135 7.43 -14.63 4.51
CA ALA A 135 6.55 -15.19 3.48
C ALA A 135 7.32 -15.94 2.37
N THR A 136 8.62 -15.68 2.19
CA THR A 136 9.40 -16.17 1.05
C THR A 136 9.36 -17.70 0.90
N PRO A 137 9.49 -18.52 1.96
CA PRO A 137 9.38 -19.98 1.83
C PRO A 137 8.00 -20.46 1.33
N GLU A 138 6.92 -19.75 1.67
CA GLU A 138 5.58 -20.07 1.15
C GLU A 138 5.41 -19.60 -0.30
N LEU A 139 6.06 -18.49 -0.68
CA LEU A 139 6.07 -18.02 -2.06
C LEU A 139 6.84 -18.96 -2.99
N GLU A 140 7.95 -19.55 -2.54
CA GLU A 140 8.71 -20.55 -3.27
C GLU A 140 7.87 -21.80 -3.59
N GLN A 141 7.03 -22.23 -2.65
CA GLN A 141 6.10 -23.35 -2.86
C GLN A 141 5.05 -23.09 -3.95
N LEU A 142 4.84 -21.83 -4.35
CA LEU A 142 3.94 -21.50 -5.47
C LEU A 142 4.57 -21.81 -6.84
N LEU A 143 5.89 -21.97 -6.90
CA LEU A 143 6.63 -22.19 -8.16
C LEU A 143 6.80 -23.67 -8.51
N GLY A 144 6.67 -24.58 -7.55
CA GLY A 144 6.83 -26.03 -7.74
C GLY A 144 7.57 -26.69 -6.59
#